data_AF-A0A0F9PGL0-F1
#
_entry.id   AF-A0A0F9PGL0-F1
#
_cell.length_a   1.000
_cell.length_b   1.000
_cell.length_c   1.000
_cell.angle_alpha   90.00
_cell.angle_beta   90.00
_cell.angle_gamma   90.00
#
_symmetry.space_group_name_H-M   'P 1'
#
loop_
_entity.id
_entity.type
_entity.pdbx_description
1 polymer ?
#
loop_
_entity_poly.entity_id
_entity_poly.type
_entity_poly.pdbx_seq_one_letter_code
_entity_poly.pdbx_strand_id
1 'polypeptide(L)'
;EADLVPSVGSVGDSYDNALAETINGLYKAEVIWRQRSWPSASAVEMATLRWVHWFNNHRLFGPIGHIPPAEAEANYYAAIESLDMAA
;
A
#
# COMPACT_ATOMS: atom_id res chain seq x y z
N GLU A 1 -18.49 4.34 -14.04
CA GLU A 1 -17.30 4.85 -13.33
C GLU A 1 -17.56 4.71 -11.84
N ALA A 2 -16.55 4.37 -11.04
CA ALA A 2 -16.71 4.39 -9.59
C ALA A 2 -16.72 5.86 -9.14
N ASP A 3 -17.69 6.27 -8.33
CA ASP A 3 -17.83 7.62 -7.75
C ASP A 3 -16.68 7.93 -6.75
N LEU A 4 -15.45 7.95 -7.23
CA LEU A 4 -14.26 8.23 -6.42
C LEU A 4 -14.06 9.74 -6.33
N VAL A 5 -14.26 10.30 -5.14
CA VAL A 5 -13.95 11.70 -4.86
C VAL A 5 -12.43 11.84 -4.66
N PRO A 6 -11.74 12.72 -5.42
CA PRO A 6 -10.33 12.97 -5.19
C PRO A 6 -10.10 13.55 -3.79
N SER A 7 -9.29 12.88 -2.97
CA SER A 7 -8.84 13.43 -1.69
C SER A 7 -7.79 14.52 -1.95
N VAL A 8 -8.27 15.73 -2.17
CA VAL A 8 -7.47 16.96 -2.10
C VAL A 8 -7.68 17.53 -0.71
N GLY A 9 -6.88 17.09 0.26
CA GLY A 9 -6.98 17.58 1.63
C GLY A 9 -7.00 19.11 1.71
N SER A 10 -7.53 19.66 2.81
CA SER A 10 -7.35 21.09 3.13
C SER A 10 -5.86 21.46 3.09
N VAL A 11 -5.56 22.73 2.79
CA VAL A 11 -4.17 23.22 2.84
C VAL A 11 -3.58 22.91 4.22
N GLY A 12 -2.61 21.98 4.28
CA GLY A 12 -1.97 21.53 5.51
C GLY A 12 -2.29 20.11 5.96
N ASP A 13 -3.35 19.48 5.42
CA ASP A 13 -3.82 18.15 5.84
C ASP A 13 -3.55 17.09 4.76
N SER A 14 -2.28 16.79 4.52
CA SER A 14 -1.83 15.92 3.43
C SER A 14 -1.66 14.44 3.83
N TYR A 15 -2.42 13.93 4.80
CA TYR A 15 -2.22 12.59 5.37
C TYR A 15 -2.20 11.46 4.32
N ASP A 16 -3.17 11.44 3.41
CA ASP A 16 -3.24 10.44 2.35
C ASP A 16 -2.05 10.54 1.39
N ASN A 17 -1.64 11.77 1.07
CA ASN A 17 -0.48 12.02 0.21
C ASN A 17 0.82 11.60 0.91
N ALA A 18 0.98 11.92 2.20
CA ALA A 18 2.16 11.53 2.98
C ALA A 18 2.29 10.01 3.09
N LEU A 19 1.17 9.29 3.27
CA LEU A 19 1.16 7.83 3.25
C LEU A 19 1.55 7.28 1.87
N ALA A 20 0.93 7.78 0.79
CA ALA A 20 1.24 7.36 -0.58
C ALA A 20 2.71 7.65 -0.94
N GLU A 21 3.23 8.81 -0.56
CA GLU A 21 4.63 9.20 -0.74
C GLU A 21 5.59 8.27 0.03
N THR A 22 5.22 7.88 1.25
CA THR A 22 6.01 6.95 2.07
C THR A 22 6.13 5.59 1.37
N ILE A 23 5.02 5.04 0.88
CA ILE A 23 5.02 3.76 0.16
C ILE A 23 5.82 3.87 -1.15
N ASN A 24 5.64 4.95 -1.92
CA ASN A 24 6.41 5.17 -3.15
C ASN A 24 7.91 5.35 -2.88
N GLY A 25 8.28 6.04 -1.81
CA GLY A 25 9.68 6.20 -1.39
C GLY A 25 10.30 4.86 -1.01
N LEU A 26 9.56 4.03 -0.27
CA LEU A 26 9.99 2.70 0.13
C LEU A 26 10.16 1.76 -1.07
N TYR A 27 9.22 1.76 -2.00
CA TYR A 27 9.32 1.02 -3.26
C TYR A 27 10.58 1.42 -4.04
N LYS A 28 10.83 2.73 -4.19
CA LYS A 28 12.03 3.22 -4.88
C LYS A 28 13.31 2.76 -4.18
N ALA A 29 13.35 2.82 -2.85
CA ALA A 29 14.51 2.40 -2.07
C ALA A 29 14.76 0.88 -2.11
N GLU A 30 13.72 0.07 -2.03
CA GLU A 30 13.83 -1.39 -1.96
C GLU A 30 13.97 -2.06 -3.33
N VAL A 31 13.43 -1.47 -4.39
CA VAL A 31 13.41 -2.08 -5.73
C VAL A 31 14.25 -1.26 -6.71
N ILE A 32 13.87 -0.01 -6.97
CA ILE A 32 14.42 0.77 -8.06
C ILE A 32 15.90 1.08 -7.84
N TRP A 33 16.27 1.60 -6.67
CA TRP A 33 17.64 2.04 -6.37
C TRP A 33 18.58 0.91 -5.98
N ARG A 34 18.05 -0.27 -5.62
CA ARG A 34 18.89 -1.45 -5.41
C ARG A 34 19.50 -1.98 -6.71
N GLN A 35 18.87 -1.70 -7.85
CA GLN A 35 19.38 -2.09 -9.16
C GLN A 35 20.02 -0.89 -9.85
N ARG A 36 21.32 -0.97 -10.15
CA ARG A 36 22.08 0.11 -10.80
C ARG A 36 21.50 0.49 -12.17
N SER A 37 20.95 -0.47 -12.90
CA SER A 37 20.26 -0.26 -14.16
C SER A 37 19.24 -1.38 -14.38
N TRP A 38 18.19 -1.07 -15.13
CA TRP A 38 17.15 -2.01 -15.54
C TRP A 38 17.28 -2.32 -17.03
N PRO A 39 17.15 -3.59 -17.45
CA PRO A 39 17.36 -3.99 -18.84
C PRO A 39 16.18 -3.59 -19.75
N SER A 40 14.98 -3.41 -19.20
CA SER A 40 13.78 -2.98 -19.93
C SER A 40 12.69 -2.49 -18.96
N ALA A 41 11.68 -1.80 -19.50
CA ALA A 41 10.49 -1.43 -18.74
C ALA A 41 9.75 -2.67 -18.21
N SER A 42 9.61 -3.73 -19.01
CA SER A 42 8.95 -4.98 -18.58
C SER A 42 9.67 -5.67 -17.43
N ALA A 43 11.00 -5.53 -17.32
CA ALA A 43 11.74 -6.03 -16.17
C ALA A 43 11.40 -5.25 -14.88
N VAL A 44 11.24 -3.93 -14.99
CA VAL A 44 10.75 -3.08 -13.88
C VAL A 44 9.34 -3.50 -13.50
N GLU A 45 8.41 -3.59 -14.45
CA GLU A 45 7.02 -3.99 -14.21
C GLU A 45 6.93 -5.32 -13.46
N MET A 46 7.66 -6.33 -13.91
CA MET A 46 7.68 -7.63 -13.25
C MET A 46 8.26 -7.56 -11.83
N ALA A 47 9.28 -6.72 -11.60
CA ALA A 47 9.81 -6.50 -10.26
C ALA A 47 8.81 -5.76 -9.36
N THR A 48 8.10 -4.77 -9.89
CA THR A 48 7.00 -4.09 -9.22
C THR A 48 5.93 -5.09 -8.78
N LEU A 49 5.46 -5.94 -9.70
CA LEU A 49 4.43 -6.94 -9.39
C LEU A 49 4.86 -7.88 -8.26
N ARG A 50 6.10 -8.38 -8.31
CA ARG A 50 6.65 -9.21 -7.23
C ARG A 50 6.74 -8.46 -5.91
N TRP A 51 7.20 -7.21 -5.93
CA TRP A 51 7.32 -6.40 -4.72
C TRP A 51 5.96 -6.07 -4.12
N VAL A 52 4.96 -5.70 -4.92
CA VAL A 52 3.58 -5.44 -4.46
C VAL A 52 2.99 -6.70 -3.84
N HIS A 53 3.13 -7.86 -4.50
CA HIS A 53 2.65 -9.12 -3.96
C HIS A 53 3.30 -9.46 -2.62
N TRP A 54 4.63 -9.33 -2.51
CA TRP A 54 5.36 -9.55 -1.27
C TRP A 54 4.94 -8.55 -0.19
N PHE A 55 4.87 -7.26 -0.51
CA PHE A 55 4.50 -6.19 0.41
C PHE A 55 3.13 -6.46 1.02
N ASN A 56 2.12 -6.80 0.20
CA ASN A 56 0.76 -6.97 0.70
C ASN A 56 0.53 -8.31 1.40
N ASN A 57 1.16 -9.40 0.93
CA ASN A 57 0.81 -10.75 1.40
C ASN A 57 1.84 -11.38 2.33
N HIS A 58 3.05 -10.82 2.45
CA HIS A 58 4.15 -11.44 3.19
C HIS A 58 4.89 -10.49 4.13
N ARG A 59 4.93 -9.19 3.84
CA ARG A 59 5.65 -8.22 4.67
C ARG A 59 4.92 -8.01 5.99
N LEU A 60 5.55 -8.38 7.10
CA LEU A 60 5.04 -8.07 8.43
C LEU A 60 5.28 -6.60 8.76
N PHE A 61 4.25 -5.92 9.24
CA PHE A 61 4.33 -4.50 9.57
C PHE A 61 3.94 -4.25 11.03
N GLY A 62 4.90 -3.76 11.83
CA GLY A 62 4.74 -3.57 13.28
C GLY A 62 3.54 -2.69 13.68
N PRO A 63 3.32 -1.52 13.03
CA PRO A 63 2.19 -0.64 13.37
C PRO A 63 0.80 -1.27 13.22
N ILE A 64 0.65 -2.31 12.39
CA ILE A 64 -0.61 -3.04 12.20
C ILE A 64 -0.63 -4.38 12.95
N GLY A 65 0.26 -4.58 13.92
CA GLY A 65 0.27 -5.78 14.76
C GLY A 65 1.12 -6.93 14.23
N HIS A 66 2.15 -6.63 13.42
CA HIS A 66 3.06 -7.63 12.85
C HIS A 66 2.38 -8.66 11.94
N ILE A 67 1.32 -8.26 11.23
CA ILE A 67 0.66 -9.05 10.18
C ILE A 67 0.88 -8.42 8.79
N PRO A 68 0.62 -9.16 7.70
CA PRO A 68 0.62 -8.60 6.34
C PRO A 68 -0.48 -7.55 6.14
N PRO A 69 -0.26 -6.51 5.31
CA PRO A 69 -1.27 -5.51 4.98
C PRO A 69 -2.60 -6.09 4.48
N ALA A 70 -2.57 -7.13 3.65
CA ALA A 70 -3.79 -7.77 3.16
C ALA A 70 -4.61 -8.42 4.29
N GLU A 71 -3.94 -8.97 5.31
CA GLU A 71 -4.62 -9.52 6.48
C GLU A 71 -5.22 -8.40 7.34
N ALA A 72 -4.49 -7.30 7.53
CA ALA A 72 -5.02 -6.15 8.26
C ALA A 72 -6.24 -5.52 7.58
N GLU A 73 -6.23 -5.41 6.25
CA GLU A 73 -7.37 -4.94 5.46
C GLU A 73 -8.58 -5.89 5.59
N ALA A 74 -8.36 -7.20 5.48
CA ALA A 74 -9.42 -8.20 5.68
C ALA A 74 -10.03 -8.12 7.09
N ASN A 75 -9.20 -7.99 8.12
CA ASN A 75 -9.64 -7.84 9.51
C ASN A 75 -10.44 -6.54 9.71
N TYR A 76 -10.03 -5.45 9.06
CA TYR A 76 -10.74 -4.17 9.13
C TYR A 76 -12.15 -4.27 8.55
N TYR A 77 -12.31 -4.84 7.35
CA TYR A 77 -13.62 -5.00 6.73
C TYR A 77 -14.51 -5.98 7.49
N ALA A 78 -13.96 -7.09 8.00
CA ALA A 78 -14.71 -8.01 8.84
C ALA A 78 -15.24 -7.33 10.13
N ALA A 79 -14.45 -6.43 10.72
CA ALA A 79 -14.86 -5.66 11.88
C ALA A 79 -15.97 -4.65 11.54
N ILE A 80 -15.89 -3.95 10.41
CA ILE A 80 -16.96 -3.03 9.95
C ILE A 80 -18.26 -3.79 9.73
N GLU A 81 -18.23 -4.91 9.00
CA GLU A 81 -19.44 -5.72 8.77
C GLU A 81 -20.06 -6.18 10.09
N SER A 82 -19.24 -6.54 11.08
CA SER A 82 -19.72 -6.93 12.41
C SER A 82 -20.41 -5.80 13.16
N LEU A 83 -19.95 -4.56 13.01
CA LEU A 83 -20.53 -3.37 13.63
C LEU A 83 -21.87 -3.02 12.98
N ASP A 84 -21.94 -3.09 11.65
CA ASP A 84 -23.17 -2.83 10.90
C ASP A 84 -24.25 -3.88 11.19
N MET A 85 -23.87 -5.15 11.41
CA MET A 85 -24.79 -6.22 11.80
C MET A 85 -25.29 -6.12 13.25
N ALA A 86 -24.59 -5.38 14.12
CA ALA A 86 -24.92 -5.21 15.52
C ALA A 86 -25.73 -3.93 15.81
N ALA A 87 -25.85 -3.01 14.84
CA ALA A 87 -26.60 -1.75 14.92
C ALA A 87 -28.05 -1.90 14.45
#